data_AF-A0A520QHC3-F1
#
_entry.id   AF-A0A520QHC3-F1
#
_cell.length_a   1.000
_cell.length_b   1.000
_cell.length_c   1.000
_cell.angle_alpha   90.00
_cell.angle_beta   90.00
_cell.angle_gamma   90.00
#
_symmetry.space_group_name_H-M   'P 1'
#
loop_
_entity.id
_entity.type
_entity.pdbx_description
1 polymer ?
#
loop_
_entity_poly.entity_id
_entity_poly.type
_entity_poly.pdbx_seq_one_letter_code
_entity_poly.pdbx_strand_id
1 'polypeptide(L)'
;MKQSHKTLLLWVLLILMFVVIYQLVTQDESPRQVPFSDFITDVRGGHVESITAKPRDGATDFTFVYVDENERRDERETIGPPLSPELMEDFREHNVRTDIHPADDNSWTGILVTWVPMIFLLVIFFFFMRQLQASGGKAMSFGKSRARLLNESQNKVTFADVAGVDEAKDDCEEIIAFLKDPKKFQRLGGRIPKGVLLMGPPGTGKTLLARAIAGEAGVPFFSISGSDFVEMFVGVGASRVRDLFEQGKKHAPCIIFIDEIDAVGRHRGSGMGGGHDEREQTLNQLLVEMDGFEASEGV
;
A
#
# COMPACT_ATOMS: atom_id res chain seq x y z
N MET A 1 -0.32 -13.24 10.46
CA MET A 1 -0.92 -11.93 10.13
C MET A 1 -0.40 -11.46 8.78
N LYS A 2 -1.29 -11.24 7.79
CA LYS A 2 -0.92 -10.69 6.48
C LYS A 2 -0.09 -9.41 6.68
N GLN A 3 0.93 -9.21 5.84
CA GLN A 3 1.90 -8.11 5.94
C GLN A 3 1.24 -6.73 6.10
N SER A 4 0.05 -6.55 5.50
CA SER A 4 -0.81 -5.36 5.62
C SER A 4 -1.31 -5.08 7.06
N HIS A 5 -1.65 -6.11 7.85
CA HIS A 5 -2.07 -5.92 9.24
C HIS A 5 -0.90 -5.51 10.13
N LYS A 6 0.33 -5.97 9.85
CA LYS A 6 1.51 -5.56 10.61
C LYS A 6 1.82 -4.07 10.40
N THR A 7 1.69 -3.58 9.17
CA THR A 7 1.82 -2.15 8.88
C THR A 7 0.73 -1.32 9.53
N LEU A 8 -0.52 -1.78 9.52
CA LEU A 8 -1.65 -1.05 10.11
C LEU A 8 -1.56 -0.98 11.64
N LEU A 9 -1.14 -2.07 12.28
CA LEU A 9 -0.94 -2.14 13.73
C LEU A 9 0.21 -1.22 14.19
N LEU A 10 1.26 -1.10 13.37
CA LEU A 10 2.37 -0.17 13.63
C LEU A 10 1.90 1.29 13.57
N TRP A 11 1.07 1.66 12.60
CA TRP A 11 0.47 3.00 12.52
C TRP A 11 -0.40 3.34 13.72
N VAL A 12 -1.25 2.40 14.15
CA VAL A 12 -2.10 2.57 15.34
C VAL A 12 -1.26 2.78 16.59
N LEU A 13 -0.18 2.02 16.75
CA LEU A 13 0.73 2.13 17.91
C LEU A 13 1.46 3.48 17.93
N LEU A 14 1.87 3.98 16.77
CA LEU A 14 2.57 5.27 16.63
C LEU A 14 1.65 6.45 16.94
N ILE A 15 0.40 6.40 16.47
CA ILE A 15 -0.63 7.40 16.80
C ILE A 15 -0.95 7.37 18.29
N LEU A 16 -1.10 6.17 18.88
CA LEU A 16 -1.35 6.02 20.32
C LEU A 16 -0.20 6.62 21.15
N MET A 17 1.05 6.31 20.78
CA MET A 17 2.24 6.85 21.45
C MET A 17 2.29 8.38 21.33
N PHE A 18 1.92 8.93 20.18
CA PHE A 18 1.85 10.38 19.99
C PHE A 18 0.79 11.03 20.89
N VAL A 19 -0.41 10.45 21.00
CA VAL A 19 -1.46 10.96 21.88
C VAL A 19 -1.02 10.95 23.35
N VAL A 20 -0.32 9.90 23.77
CA VAL A 20 0.23 9.79 25.13
C VAL A 20 1.31 10.85 25.39
N ILE A 21 2.24 11.04 24.45
CA ILE A 21 3.28 12.08 24.58
C ILE A 21 2.66 13.47 24.58
N TYR A 22 1.69 13.72 23.71
CA TYR A 22 0.97 14.98 23.66
C TYR A 22 0.26 15.26 24.99
N GLN A 23 -0.42 14.27 25.57
CA GLN A 23 -1.03 14.41 26.90
C GLN A 23 -0.01 14.67 28.01
N LEU A 24 1.16 14.01 27.97
CA LEU A 24 2.21 14.23 28.97
C LEU A 24 2.90 15.59 28.84
N VAL A 25 3.02 16.13 27.62
CA VAL A 25 3.64 17.44 27.36
C VAL A 25 2.67 18.59 27.60
N THR A 26 1.37 18.38 27.37
CA THR A 26 0.33 19.42 27.48
C THR A 26 -0.42 19.35 28.81
N GLN A 27 0.09 18.62 29.80
CA GLN A 27 -0.39 18.71 31.18
C GLN A 27 0.05 20.06 31.78
N ASP A 28 -0.58 21.14 31.33
CA ASP A 28 -0.67 22.36 32.12
C ASP A 28 -1.75 22.11 33.18
N GLU A 29 -1.35 22.07 34.45
CA GLU A 29 -2.29 22.26 35.56
C GLU A 29 -2.76 23.71 35.48
N SER A 30 -3.76 24.00 34.64
CA SER A 30 -4.32 25.34 34.55
C SER A 30 -4.88 25.73 35.93
N PRO A 31 -4.41 26.83 36.54
CA PRO A 31 -4.84 27.27 37.86
C PRO A 31 -6.37 27.42 37.92
N ARG A 32 -6.94 27.23 39.12
CA ARG A 32 -8.39 27.32 39.28
C ARG A 32 -8.86 28.75 39.00
N GLN A 33 -9.67 28.90 37.95
CA GLN A 33 -10.24 30.20 37.59
C GLN A 33 -11.29 30.63 38.61
N VAL A 34 -11.20 31.89 39.05
CA VAL A 34 -12.18 32.52 39.93
C VAL A 34 -12.66 33.86 39.35
N PRO A 35 -13.90 34.28 39.62
CA PRO A 35 -14.39 35.59 39.22
C PRO A 35 -13.58 36.73 39.85
N PHE A 36 -13.41 37.83 39.10
CA PHE A 36 -12.68 39.01 39.57
C PHE A 36 -13.27 39.63 40.85
N SER A 37 -14.60 39.58 41.00
CA SER A 37 -15.28 40.03 42.22
C SER A 37 -14.83 39.28 43.47
N ASP A 38 -14.63 37.97 43.32
CA ASP A 38 -14.29 37.07 44.41
C ASP A 38 -12.82 37.24 44.77
N PHE A 39 -11.96 37.42 43.75
CA PHE A 39 -10.57 37.81 43.94
C PHE A 39 -10.42 39.11 44.75
N ILE A 40 -11.13 40.19 44.39
CA ILE A 40 -11.07 41.45 45.15
C ILE A 40 -11.59 41.26 46.58
N THR A 41 -12.58 40.40 46.78
CA THR A 41 -13.09 40.04 48.10
C THR A 41 -12.03 39.30 48.92
N ASP A 42 -11.33 38.34 48.32
CA ASP A 42 -10.25 37.57 48.95
C ASP A 42 -9.04 38.45 49.29
N VAL A 43 -8.71 39.41 48.44
CA VAL A 43 -7.64 40.41 48.68
C VAL A 43 -7.99 41.29 49.88
N ARG A 44 -9.21 41.83 49.93
CA ARG A 44 -9.67 42.68 51.05
C ARG A 44 -9.87 41.88 52.34
N GLY A 45 -10.21 40.59 52.22
CA GLY A 45 -10.29 39.66 53.35
C GLY A 45 -8.92 39.25 53.92
N GLY A 46 -7.81 39.64 53.28
CA GLY A 46 -6.46 39.28 53.73
C GLY A 46 -6.08 37.82 53.44
N HIS A 47 -6.81 37.14 52.55
CA HIS A 47 -6.57 35.74 52.19
C HIS A 47 -5.58 35.57 51.03
N VAL A 48 -4.94 36.65 50.57
CA VAL A 48 -4.01 36.65 49.44
C VAL A 48 -2.63 37.05 49.89
N GLU A 49 -1.64 36.19 49.67
CA GLU A 49 -0.25 36.41 50.10
C GLU A 49 0.59 37.13 49.04
N SER A 50 0.42 36.74 47.77
CA SER A 50 1.15 37.30 46.64
C SER A 50 0.30 37.32 45.38
N ILE A 51 0.47 38.38 44.59
CA ILE A 51 -0.17 38.56 43.30
C ILE A 51 0.91 38.75 42.24
N THR A 52 0.83 37.97 41.17
CA THR A 52 1.56 38.19 39.94
C THR A 52 0.62 38.78 38.91
N ALA A 53 0.91 40.00 38.46
CA ALA A 53 0.12 40.66 37.44
C ALA A 53 0.82 40.61 36.08
N LYS A 54 0.12 40.11 35.06
CA LYS A 54 0.56 40.09 33.66
C LYS A 54 -0.37 40.97 32.83
N PRO A 55 0.04 42.21 32.50
CA PRO A 55 -0.78 43.10 31.68
C PRO A 55 -0.95 42.55 30.26
N ARG A 56 -2.18 42.56 29.76
CA ARG A 56 -2.55 42.16 28.39
C ARG A 56 -3.38 43.28 27.76
N ASP A 57 -3.40 43.43 26.44
CA ASP A 57 -4.12 44.53 25.79
C ASP A 57 -5.58 44.65 26.27
N GLY A 58 -5.88 45.68 27.09
CA GLY A 58 -7.20 45.99 27.63
C GLY A 58 -7.63 45.23 28.89
N ALA A 59 -6.80 44.33 29.44
CA ALA A 59 -7.10 43.54 30.64
C ALA A 59 -5.81 43.19 31.41
N THR A 60 -5.91 42.55 32.57
CA THR A 60 -4.74 42.00 33.26
C THR A 60 -5.06 40.62 33.80
N ASP A 61 -4.19 39.67 33.47
CA ASP A 61 -4.24 38.32 34.02
C ASP A 61 -3.54 38.36 35.39
N PHE A 62 -4.28 38.05 36.45
CA PHE A 62 -3.79 38.01 37.82
C PHE A 62 -3.69 36.57 38.28
N THR A 63 -2.48 36.12 38.58
CA THR A 63 -2.23 34.84 39.26
C THR A 63 -1.92 35.12 40.72
N PHE A 64 -2.63 34.49 41.65
CA PHE A 64 -2.48 34.78 43.07
C PHE A 64 -2.49 33.52 43.94
N VAL A 65 -1.78 33.61 45.06
CA VAL A 65 -1.72 32.54 46.06
C VAL A 65 -2.74 32.83 47.15
N TYR A 66 -3.81 32.04 47.16
CA TYR A 66 -4.84 32.07 48.19
C TYR A 66 -4.39 31.22 49.38
N VAL A 67 -4.54 31.75 50.59
CA VAL A 67 -4.25 31.05 51.84
C VAL A 67 -5.56 30.87 52.61
N ASP A 68 -5.99 29.61 52.71
CA ASP A 68 -7.18 29.23 53.47
C ASP A 68 -6.91 29.29 54.99
N GLU A 69 -7.97 29.23 55.82
CA GLU A 69 -7.91 29.23 57.30
C GLU A 69 -7.03 28.11 57.87
N ASN A 70 -6.79 27.05 57.09
CA ASN A 70 -5.91 25.92 57.42
C ASN A 70 -4.45 26.09 56.90
N GLU A 71 -4.03 27.31 56.56
CA GLU A 71 -2.72 27.64 55.95
C GLU A 71 -2.42 26.90 54.63
N ARG A 72 -3.46 26.39 53.96
CA ARG A 72 -3.33 25.73 52.66
C ARG A 72 -3.19 26.79 51.58
N ARG A 73 -2.09 26.70 50.82
CA ARG A 73 -1.79 27.56 49.68
C ARG A 73 -2.39 26.94 48.43
N ASP A 74 -3.18 27.72 47.71
CA ASP A 74 -3.81 27.34 46.44
C ASP A 74 -3.54 28.43 45.39
N GLU A 75 -3.13 28.04 44.20
CA GLU A 75 -2.85 28.98 43.11
C GLU A 75 -4.12 29.17 42.28
N ARG A 76 -4.54 30.43 42.16
CA ARG A 76 -5.78 30.82 41.48
C ARG A 76 -5.49 31.89 40.44
N GLU A 77 -6.33 31.93 39.42
CA GLU A 77 -6.22 32.90 38.34
C GLU A 77 -7.53 33.65 38.13
N THR A 78 -7.44 34.95 37.87
CA THR A 78 -8.57 35.78 37.43
C THR A 78 -8.13 36.75 36.34
N ILE A 79 -9.08 37.11 35.48
CA ILE A 79 -8.91 38.18 34.49
C ILE A 79 -9.60 39.42 35.03
N GLY A 80 -8.86 40.51 35.17
CA GLY A 80 -9.37 41.78 35.71
C GLY A 80 -9.20 42.95 34.75
N PRO A 81 -9.70 44.14 35.13
CA PRO A 81 -9.45 45.39 34.42
C PRO A 81 -7.94 45.70 34.42
N PRO A 82 -7.47 46.57 33.49
CA PRO A 82 -6.06 46.96 33.45
C PRO A 82 -5.62 47.55 34.80
N LEU A 83 -4.33 47.38 35.14
CA LEU A 83 -3.76 47.94 36.37
C LEU A 83 -4.09 49.43 36.50
N SER A 84 -5.00 49.75 37.41
CA SER A 84 -5.35 51.10 37.78
C SER A 84 -4.61 51.51 39.06
N PRO A 85 -4.36 52.81 39.28
CA PRO A 85 -3.79 53.30 40.53
C PRO A 85 -4.60 52.88 41.77
N GLU A 86 -5.92 52.81 41.65
CA GLU A 86 -6.84 52.38 42.71
C GLU A 86 -6.60 50.93 43.13
N LEU A 87 -6.36 50.02 42.18
CA LEU A 87 -6.06 48.61 42.48
C LEU A 87 -4.71 48.43 43.16
N MET A 88 -3.71 49.22 42.74
CA MET A 88 -2.39 49.19 43.37
C MET A 88 -2.41 49.74 44.79
N GLU A 89 -3.30 50.70 45.08
CA GLU A 89 -3.52 51.22 46.42
C GLU A 89 -4.22 50.18 47.31
N ASP A 90 -5.28 49.52 46.81
CA ASP A 90 -5.97 48.41 47.49
C ASP A 90 -5.01 47.26 47.85
N PHE A 91 -4.12 46.86 46.93
CA PHE A 91 -3.12 45.80 47.19
C PHE A 91 -2.08 46.21 48.23
N ARG A 92 -1.68 47.49 48.22
CA ARG A 92 -0.70 48.03 49.17
C ARG A 92 -1.29 48.18 50.57
N GLU A 93 -2.54 48.60 50.69
CA GLU A 93 -3.24 48.73 51.97
C GLU A 93 -3.37 47.39 52.69
N HIS A 94 -3.54 46.30 51.93
CA HIS A 94 -3.70 44.94 52.47
C HIS A 94 -2.39 44.14 52.53
N ASN A 95 -1.22 44.80 52.42
CA ASN A 95 0.13 44.20 52.50
C ASN A 95 0.39 43.04 51.52
N VAL A 96 -0.26 43.03 50.35
CA VAL A 96 -0.05 41.97 49.37
C VAL A 96 1.24 42.22 48.61
N ARG A 97 2.07 41.18 48.44
CA ARG A 97 3.28 41.29 47.60
C ARG A 97 2.88 41.21 46.13
N THR A 98 2.97 42.35 45.44
CA THR A 98 2.68 42.44 44.01
C THR A 98 3.98 42.35 43.20
N ASP A 99 4.09 41.32 42.36
CA ASP A 99 5.13 41.23 41.33
C ASP A 99 4.52 41.50 39.96
N ILE A 100 5.17 42.36 39.18
CA ILE A 100 4.70 42.75 37.85
C ILE A 100 5.70 42.18 36.86
N HIS A 101 5.28 41.11 36.18
CA HIS A 101 6.01 40.57 35.06
C HIS A 101 5.43 41.13 33.76
N PRO A 102 6.25 41.69 32.84
CA PRO A 102 5.79 41.90 31.48
C PRO A 102 5.34 40.54 30.93
N ALA A 103 4.29 40.52 30.10
CA ALA A 103 3.91 39.30 29.41
C ALA A 103 5.14 38.84 28.61
N ASP A 104 5.77 37.74 29.06
CA ASP A 104 6.97 37.20 28.45
C ASP A 104 6.59 36.70 27.05
N ASP A 105 6.91 37.53 26.06
CA ASP A 105 6.57 37.32 24.66
C ASP A 105 7.52 36.31 23.99
N ASN A 106 8.17 35.44 24.78
CA ASN A 106 9.09 34.41 24.32
C ASN A 106 8.32 33.22 23.71
N SER A 107 7.34 33.53 22.86
CA SER A 107 6.52 32.64 22.04
C SER A 107 7.32 31.70 21.15
N TRP A 108 8.63 31.96 20.93
CA TRP A 108 9.48 31.10 20.12
C TRP A 108 9.75 29.74 20.78
N THR A 109 9.84 29.65 22.12
CA THR A 109 10.02 28.37 22.81
C THR A 109 8.75 27.52 22.72
N GLY A 110 7.57 28.14 22.87
CA GLY A 110 6.27 27.49 22.66
C GLY A 110 6.08 27.01 21.22
N ILE A 111 6.51 27.81 20.24
CA ILE A 111 6.53 27.41 18.83
C ILE A 111 7.47 26.21 18.65
N LEU A 112 8.71 26.25 19.16
CA LEU A 112 9.61 25.11 18.99
C LEU A 112 9.10 23.83 19.67
N VAL A 113 8.58 23.92 20.90
CA VAL A 113 8.03 22.76 21.61
C VAL A 113 6.82 22.16 20.87
N THR A 114 6.01 22.99 20.22
CA THR A 114 4.84 22.54 19.45
C THR A 114 5.23 21.97 18.08
N TRP A 115 6.18 22.60 17.40
CA TRP A 115 6.54 22.27 16.01
C TRP A 115 7.59 21.17 15.89
N VAL A 116 8.51 21.03 16.86
CA VAL A 116 9.55 20.00 16.84
C VAL A 116 8.95 18.58 16.76
N PRO A 117 7.93 18.21 17.55
CA PRO A 117 7.27 16.91 17.42
C PRO A 117 6.60 16.71 16.05
N MET A 118 5.98 17.77 15.50
CA MET A 118 5.31 17.72 14.19
C MET A 118 6.31 17.51 13.04
N ILE A 119 7.42 18.24 13.06
CA ILE A 119 8.50 18.12 12.07
C ILE A 119 9.16 16.74 12.18
N PHE A 120 9.42 16.25 13.39
CA PHE A 120 9.98 14.91 13.60
C PHE A 120 9.10 13.81 12.99
N LEU A 121 7.78 13.92 13.17
CA LEU A 121 6.81 12.99 12.58
C LEU A 121 6.82 13.07 11.04
N LEU A 122 6.87 14.27 10.46
CA LEU A 122 6.97 14.46 9.01
C LEU A 122 8.25 13.84 8.42
N VAL A 123 9.38 13.94 9.12
CA VAL A 123 10.65 13.33 8.68
C VAL A 123 10.57 11.79 8.72
N ILE A 124 10.02 11.21 9.80
CA ILE A 124 9.79 9.76 9.88
C ILE A 124 8.82 9.31 8.79
N PHE A 125 7.73 10.05 8.58
CA PHE A 125 6.73 9.78 7.54
C PHE A 125 7.36 9.77 6.15
N PHE A 126 8.19 10.76 5.83
CA PHE A 126 8.90 10.84 4.55
C PHE A 126 9.84 9.65 4.34
N PHE A 127 10.61 9.26 5.37
CA PHE A 127 11.50 8.11 5.28
C PHE A 127 10.75 6.78 5.11
N PHE A 128 9.60 6.63 5.77
CA PHE A 128 8.71 5.47 5.62
C PHE A 128 8.04 5.40 4.25
N MET A 129 7.57 6.53 3.71
CA MET A 129 7.01 6.59 2.35
C MET A 129 8.04 6.14 1.31
N ARG A 130 9.30 6.56 1.49
CA ARG A 130 10.42 6.09 0.65
C ARG A 130 10.66 4.58 0.78
N GLN A 131 10.51 4.00 1.98
CA GLN A 131 10.65 2.56 2.19
C GLN A 131 9.48 1.74 1.62
N LEU A 132 8.25 2.27 1.69
CA LEU A 132 7.07 1.66 1.08
C LEU A 132 7.14 1.69 -0.45
N GLN A 133 7.67 2.76 -1.05
CA GLN A 133 7.95 2.81 -2.49
C GLN A 133 9.08 1.85 -2.91
N ALA A 134 10.12 1.68 -2.09
CA ALA A 134 11.17 0.68 -2.33
C ALA A 134 10.65 -0.77 -2.25
N SER A 135 9.59 -1.02 -1.47
CA SER A 135 8.85 -2.29 -1.45
C SER A 135 7.68 -2.34 -2.46
N GLY A 136 7.43 -1.24 -3.19
CA GLY A 136 6.26 -0.98 -4.02
C GLY A 136 6.26 -1.66 -5.39
N GLY A 137 7.34 -2.34 -5.77
CA GLY A 137 7.41 -3.11 -7.03
C GLY A 137 6.43 -4.30 -7.09
N LYS A 138 5.84 -4.73 -5.97
CA LYS A 138 4.93 -5.89 -5.92
C LYS A 138 3.44 -5.55 -6.11
N ALA A 139 3.02 -4.30 -5.88
CA ALA A 139 1.65 -3.89 -6.12
C ALA A 139 1.39 -3.63 -7.62
N MET A 140 2.39 -3.11 -8.34
CA MET A 140 2.35 -2.92 -9.80
C MET A 140 2.65 -4.21 -10.60
N SER A 141 3.10 -5.29 -9.96
CA SER A 141 3.34 -6.58 -10.62
C SER A 141 2.10 -7.50 -10.64
N PHE A 142 0.94 -7.02 -10.17
CA PHE A 142 -0.28 -7.83 -10.09
C PHE A 142 -0.81 -8.26 -11.46
N GLY A 143 -0.47 -7.52 -12.53
CA GLY A 143 -0.88 -7.81 -13.91
C GLY A 143 0.17 -8.53 -14.78
N LYS A 144 1.39 -8.79 -14.27
CA LYS A 144 2.44 -9.47 -15.04
C LYS A 144 2.29 -10.99 -14.95
N SER A 145 2.39 -11.65 -16.09
CA SER A 145 2.41 -13.10 -16.24
C SER A 145 3.59 -13.70 -15.46
N ARG A 146 3.32 -14.79 -14.74
CA ARG A 146 4.35 -15.61 -14.06
C ARG A 146 4.88 -16.72 -14.96
N ALA A 147 4.70 -16.60 -16.28
CA ALA A 147 5.18 -17.58 -17.23
C ALA A 147 6.67 -17.83 -17.00
N ARG A 148 7.03 -19.09 -16.75
CA ARG A 148 8.42 -19.48 -16.60
C ARG A 148 9.00 -19.57 -18.00
N LEU A 149 9.83 -18.60 -18.38
CA LEU A 149 10.64 -18.68 -19.59
C LEU A 149 11.71 -19.74 -19.35
N LEU A 150 11.52 -20.92 -19.94
CA LEU A 150 12.55 -21.94 -19.99
C LEU A 150 13.52 -21.55 -21.10
N ASN A 151 14.63 -20.91 -20.71
CA ASN A 151 15.73 -20.60 -21.63
C ASN A 151 16.29 -21.91 -22.21
N GLU A 152 16.77 -21.84 -23.45
CA GLU A 152 17.35 -22.97 -24.21
C GLU A 152 18.39 -23.82 -23.45
N SER A 153 19.00 -23.28 -22.39
CA SER A 153 20.10 -23.91 -21.65
C SER A 153 19.70 -24.88 -20.54
N GLN A 154 18.41 -25.01 -20.20
CA GLN A 154 17.98 -25.93 -19.14
C GLN A 154 17.20 -27.13 -19.69
N ASN A 155 17.92 -28.24 -19.91
CA ASN A 155 17.42 -29.58 -20.26
C ASN A 155 16.42 -29.60 -21.43
N LYS A 156 16.94 -29.61 -22.67
CA LYS A 156 16.17 -29.84 -23.90
C LYS A 156 15.70 -31.31 -23.94
N VAL A 157 14.50 -31.56 -23.43
CA VAL A 157 13.76 -32.80 -23.71
C VAL A 157 13.55 -32.89 -25.22
N THR A 158 13.77 -34.04 -25.84
CA THR A 158 13.61 -34.25 -27.29
C THR A 158 12.64 -35.40 -27.59
N PHE A 159 12.38 -35.68 -28.88
CA PHE A 159 11.49 -36.78 -29.26
C PHE A 159 12.02 -38.16 -28.84
N ALA A 160 13.33 -38.27 -28.58
CA ALA A 160 13.95 -39.48 -28.05
C ALA A 160 13.50 -39.78 -26.60
N ASP A 161 13.11 -38.75 -25.83
CA ASP A 161 12.68 -38.90 -24.43
C ASP A 161 11.19 -39.23 -24.28
N VAL A 162 10.44 -39.18 -25.38
CA VAL A 162 9.00 -39.48 -25.43
C VAL A 162 8.83 -40.87 -26.05
N ALA A 163 8.05 -41.76 -25.43
CA ALA A 163 7.83 -43.12 -25.94
C ALA A 163 6.35 -43.46 -26.06
N GLY A 164 6.01 -44.34 -27.02
CA GLY A 164 4.68 -44.95 -27.14
C GLY A 164 3.60 -44.08 -27.79
N VAL A 165 3.97 -42.96 -28.43
CA VAL A 165 3.05 -42.02 -29.09
C VAL A 165 3.55 -41.65 -30.50
N ASP A 166 3.91 -42.65 -31.29
CA ASP A 166 4.56 -42.45 -32.59
C ASP A 166 3.67 -41.69 -33.59
N GLU A 167 2.38 -42.00 -33.64
CA GLU A 167 1.39 -41.28 -34.46
C GLU A 167 1.36 -39.77 -34.12
N ALA A 168 1.35 -39.43 -32.83
CA ALA A 168 1.33 -38.03 -32.39
C ALA A 168 2.67 -37.32 -32.66
N LYS A 169 3.79 -38.05 -32.67
CA LYS A 169 5.10 -37.49 -33.05
C LYS A 169 5.13 -37.16 -34.53
N ASP A 170 4.66 -38.07 -35.38
CA ASP A 170 4.60 -37.88 -36.84
C ASP A 170 3.76 -36.63 -37.18
N ASP A 171 2.59 -36.47 -36.57
CA ASP A 171 1.75 -35.27 -36.74
C ASP A 171 2.45 -33.98 -36.27
N CYS A 172 3.32 -34.08 -35.26
CA CYS A 172 4.06 -32.94 -34.74
C CYS A 172 5.34 -32.61 -35.53
N GLU A 173 5.83 -33.50 -36.41
CA GLU A 173 7.01 -33.24 -37.24
C GLU A 173 6.81 -32.06 -38.18
N GLU A 174 5.60 -31.90 -38.73
CA GLU A 174 5.27 -30.77 -39.59
C GLU A 174 5.40 -29.43 -38.84
N ILE A 175 4.94 -29.39 -37.60
CA ILE A 175 5.01 -28.20 -36.73
C ILE A 175 6.47 -27.87 -36.42
N ILE A 176 7.29 -28.89 -36.12
CA ILE A 176 8.73 -28.71 -35.86
C ILE A 176 9.44 -28.20 -37.11
N ALA A 177 9.16 -28.78 -38.27
CA ALA A 177 9.73 -28.36 -39.54
C ALA A 177 9.40 -26.90 -39.84
N PHE A 178 8.17 -26.48 -39.53
CA PHE A 178 7.75 -25.09 -39.66
C PHE A 178 8.54 -24.18 -38.71
N LEU A 179 8.60 -24.51 -37.42
CA LEU A 179 9.30 -23.68 -36.42
C LEU A 179 10.80 -23.53 -36.73
N LYS A 180 11.41 -24.54 -37.36
CA LYS A 180 12.81 -24.51 -37.82
C LYS A 180 13.04 -23.63 -39.05
N ASP A 181 12.13 -23.67 -40.04
CA ASP A 181 12.23 -22.85 -41.26
C ASP A 181 10.88 -22.24 -41.67
N PRO A 182 10.42 -21.18 -40.97
CA PRO A 182 9.15 -20.53 -41.26
C PRO A 182 9.06 -19.98 -42.69
N LYS A 183 10.19 -19.53 -43.24
CA LYS A 183 10.27 -18.86 -44.55
C LYS A 183 9.98 -19.82 -45.69
N LYS A 184 10.41 -21.09 -45.57
CA LYS A 184 10.14 -22.13 -46.58
C LYS A 184 8.64 -22.34 -46.77
N PHE A 185 7.88 -22.43 -45.69
CA PHE A 185 6.44 -22.67 -45.74
C PHE A 185 5.64 -21.43 -46.18
N GLN A 186 6.04 -20.24 -45.73
CA GLN A 186 5.41 -18.99 -46.18
C GLN A 186 5.56 -18.77 -47.70
N ARG A 187 6.72 -19.12 -48.28
CA ARG A 187 6.96 -19.03 -49.73
C ARG A 187 6.06 -19.95 -50.55
N LEU A 188 5.65 -21.08 -49.98
CA LEU A 188 4.73 -22.03 -50.60
C LEU A 188 3.26 -21.65 -50.37
N GLY A 189 2.99 -20.53 -49.69
CA GLY A 189 1.64 -20.11 -49.32
C GLY A 189 1.02 -20.94 -48.19
N GLY A 190 1.83 -21.74 -47.49
CA GLY A 190 1.39 -22.54 -46.35
C GLY A 190 0.99 -21.66 -45.18
N ARG A 191 -0.12 -22.01 -44.53
CA ARG A 191 -0.56 -21.40 -43.27
C ARG A 191 -0.25 -22.35 -42.13
N ILE A 192 0.36 -21.82 -41.08
CA ILE A 192 0.66 -22.58 -39.87
C ILE A 192 -0.66 -22.85 -39.15
N PRO A 193 -0.84 -24.05 -38.58
CA PRO A 193 -1.84 -24.26 -37.54
C PRO A 193 -1.57 -23.29 -36.37
N LYS A 194 -2.54 -22.43 -36.05
CA LYS A 194 -2.42 -21.44 -34.96
C LYS A 194 -2.38 -22.04 -33.55
N GLY A 195 -2.61 -23.36 -33.43
CA GLY A 195 -2.66 -24.04 -32.15
C GLY A 195 -2.94 -25.52 -32.31
N VAL A 196 -2.50 -26.28 -31.30
CA VAL A 196 -2.71 -27.73 -31.19
C VAL A 196 -3.31 -28.01 -29.83
N LEU A 197 -4.39 -28.80 -29.82
CA LEU A 197 -5.01 -29.26 -28.58
C LEU A 197 -4.62 -30.72 -28.31
N LEU A 198 -3.77 -30.94 -27.32
CA LEU A 198 -3.41 -32.29 -26.87
C LEU A 198 -4.48 -32.80 -25.90
N MET A 199 -5.21 -33.85 -26.28
CA MET A 199 -6.26 -34.46 -25.44
C MET A 199 -5.90 -35.89 -25.07
N GLY A 200 -6.20 -36.28 -23.83
CA GLY A 200 -6.04 -37.66 -23.36
C GLY A 200 -6.05 -37.76 -21.83
N PRO A 201 -6.10 -38.98 -21.28
CA PRO A 201 -6.06 -39.21 -19.83
C PRO A 201 -4.88 -38.52 -19.12
N PRO A 202 -4.97 -38.22 -17.82
CA PRO A 202 -3.83 -37.71 -17.06
C PRO A 202 -2.67 -38.71 -17.08
N GLY A 203 -1.43 -38.22 -17.13
CA GLY A 203 -0.23 -39.07 -17.12
C GLY A 203 0.22 -39.63 -18.47
N THR A 204 -0.44 -39.32 -19.58
CA THR A 204 -0.04 -39.80 -20.93
C THR A 204 1.08 -38.99 -21.60
N GLY A 205 1.79 -38.15 -20.85
CA GLY A 205 2.95 -37.42 -21.38
C GLY A 205 2.64 -36.19 -22.24
N LYS A 206 1.43 -35.61 -22.22
CA LYS A 206 1.07 -34.39 -22.98
C LYS A 206 2.07 -33.24 -22.76
N THR A 207 2.36 -32.91 -21.51
CA THR A 207 3.33 -31.85 -21.13
C THR A 207 4.76 -32.23 -21.55
N LEU A 208 5.09 -33.53 -21.57
CA LEU A 208 6.40 -34.01 -22.00
C LEU A 208 6.55 -33.87 -23.52
N LEU A 209 5.53 -34.25 -24.29
CA LEU A 209 5.47 -34.10 -25.75
C LEU A 209 5.59 -32.62 -26.15
N ALA A 210 4.85 -31.72 -25.50
CA ALA A 210 4.94 -30.29 -25.77
C ALA A 210 6.36 -29.71 -25.55
N ARG A 211 7.05 -30.14 -24.48
CA ARG A 211 8.45 -29.78 -24.24
C ARG A 211 9.40 -30.37 -25.29
N ALA A 212 9.13 -31.60 -25.72
CA ALA A 212 9.91 -32.29 -26.74
C ALA A 212 9.81 -31.59 -28.10
N ILE A 213 8.63 -31.10 -28.49
CA ILE A 213 8.42 -30.31 -29.71
C ILE A 213 9.29 -29.03 -29.68
N ALA A 214 9.27 -28.30 -28.56
CA ALA A 214 10.08 -27.10 -28.40
C ALA A 214 11.59 -27.40 -28.42
N GLY A 215 12.00 -28.49 -27.76
CA GLY A 215 13.39 -28.95 -27.72
C GLY A 215 13.90 -29.37 -29.09
N GLU A 216 13.09 -30.10 -29.86
CA GLU A 216 13.40 -30.49 -31.25
C GLU A 216 13.48 -29.28 -32.18
N ALA A 217 12.54 -28.34 -32.06
CA ALA A 217 12.52 -27.11 -32.85
C ALA A 217 13.63 -26.11 -32.45
N GLY A 218 14.14 -26.21 -31.22
CA GLY A 218 15.14 -25.28 -30.69
C GLY A 218 14.59 -23.88 -30.43
N VAL A 219 13.31 -23.77 -30.06
CA VAL A 219 12.61 -22.50 -29.83
C VAL A 219 12.30 -22.28 -28.35
N PRO A 220 12.13 -21.03 -27.87
CA PRO A 220 11.72 -20.74 -26.50
C PRO A 220 10.37 -21.41 -26.16
N PHE A 221 10.28 -21.95 -24.94
CA PHE A 221 9.08 -22.61 -24.43
C PHE A 221 8.52 -21.86 -23.22
N PHE A 222 7.35 -21.24 -23.41
CA PHE A 222 6.59 -20.59 -22.34
C PHE A 222 5.54 -21.56 -21.81
N SER A 223 5.52 -21.78 -20.49
CA SER A 223 4.55 -22.67 -19.86
C SER A 223 3.79 -21.97 -18.75
N ILE A 224 2.47 -22.15 -18.75
CA ILE A 224 1.53 -21.64 -17.75
C ILE A 224 0.43 -22.68 -17.50
N SER A 225 -0.11 -22.75 -16.28
CA SER A 225 -1.30 -23.55 -16.01
C SER A 225 -2.55 -22.73 -16.28
N GLY A 226 -3.59 -23.33 -16.87
CA GLY A 226 -4.90 -22.73 -17.07
C GLY A 226 -5.54 -22.26 -15.77
N SER A 227 -5.24 -22.94 -14.66
CA SER A 227 -5.67 -22.53 -13.32
C SER A 227 -5.04 -21.21 -12.85
N ASP A 228 -3.84 -20.84 -13.34
CA ASP A 228 -3.19 -19.57 -13.01
C ASP A 228 -3.93 -18.35 -13.56
N PHE A 229 -4.83 -18.56 -14.52
CA PHE A 229 -5.69 -17.51 -15.07
C PHE A 229 -6.97 -17.30 -14.28
N VAL A 230 -7.32 -18.18 -13.35
CA VAL A 230 -8.56 -18.10 -12.56
C VAL A 230 -8.22 -17.54 -11.19
N GLU A 231 -8.46 -16.25 -10.99
CA GLU A 231 -8.19 -15.55 -9.74
C GLU A 231 -9.46 -14.94 -9.11
N MET A 232 -9.38 -14.59 -7.82
CA MET A 232 -10.48 -13.93 -7.09
C MET A 232 -10.71 -12.47 -7.54
N PHE A 233 -9.79 -11.90 -8.32
CA PHE A 233 -9.81 -10.50 -8.75
C PHE A 233 -10.15 -10.40 -10.24
N VAL A 234 -11.24 -9.68 -10.55
CA VAL A 234 -11.70 -9.45 -11.92
C VAL A 234 -10.62 -8.78 -12.76
N GLY A 235 -10.41 -9.28 -13.98
CA GLY A 235 -9.48 -8.69 -14.97
C GLY A 235 -8.01 -9.07 -14.81
N VAL A 236 -7.61 -9.75 -13.74
CA VAL A 236 -6.22 -10.21 -13.56
C VAL A 236 -5.87 -11.30 -14.56
N GLY A 237 -6.75 -12.29 -14.77
CA GLY A 237 -6.59 -13.34 -15.77
C GLY A 237 -6.36 -12.77 -17.18
N ALA A 238 -7.24 -11.88 -17.63
CA ALA A 238 -7.12 -11.21 -18.94
C ALA A 238 -5.81 -10.42 -19.10
N SER A 239 -5.33 -9.73 -18.05
CA SER A 239 -4.02 -9.04 -18.11
C SER A 239 -2.86 -10.01 -18.26
N ARG A 240 -2.89 -11.16 -17.57
CA ARG A 240 -1.86 -12.20 -17.68
C ARG A 240 -1.82 -12.81 -19.09
N VAL A 241 -2.99 -13.03 -19.69
CA VAL A 241 -3.10 -13.51 -21.08
C VAL A 241 -2.40 -12.52 -22.00
N ARG A 242 -2.74 -11.23 -21.96
CA ARG A 242 -2.07 -10.22 -22.81
C ARG A 242 -0.55 -10.20 -22.65
N ASP A 243 -0.06 -10.17 -21.42
CA ASP A 243 1.38 -10.14 -21.15
C ASP A 243 2.09 -11.44 -21.62
N LEU A 244 1.44 -12.61 -21.48
CA LEU A 244 1.96 -13.87 -22.02
C LEU A 244 2.13 -13.82 -23.53
N PHE A 245 1.10 -13.37 -24.25
CA PHE A 245 1.13 -13.26 -25.71
C PHE A 245 2.09 -12.17 -26.19
N GLU A 246 2.19 -11.03 -25.50
CA GLU A 246 3.16 -9.99 -25.80
C GLU A 246 4.61 -10.48 -25.62
N GLN A 247 4.88 -11.26 -24.57
CA GLN A 247 6.19 -11.88 -24.38
C GLN A 247 6.48 -12.93 -25.44
N GLY A 248 5.52 -13.78 -25.80
CA GLY A 248 5.66 -14.75 -26.90
C GLY A 248 6.04 -14.08 -28.22
N LYS A 249 5.33 -13.01 -28.60
CA LYS A 249 5.62 -12.23 -29.81
C LYS A 249 7.04 -11.66 -29.84
N LYS A 250 7.57 -11.20 -28.71
CA LYS A 250 8.95 -10.69 -28.61
C LYS A 250 10.01 -11.78 -28.78
N HIS A 251 9.65 -13.03 -28.55
CA HIS A 251 10.55 -14.19 -28.58
C HIS A 251 10.26 -15.15 -29.74
N ALA A 252 9.47 -14.74 -30.73
CA ALA A 252 9.14 -15.56 -31.88
C ALA A 252 10.38 -15.91 -32.74
N PRO A 253 10.47 -17.14 -33.29
CA PRO A 253 9.50 -18.23 -33.15
C PRO A 253 9.55 -18.86 -31.76
N CYS A 254 8.40 -19.15 -31.15
CA CYS A 254 8.30 -19.74 -29.80
C CYS A 254 7.09 -20.65 -29.66
N ILE A 255 6.99 -21.39 -28.55
CA ILE A 255 5.80 -22.17 -28.20
C ILE A 255 5.23 -21.68 -26.87
N ILE A 256 3.93 -21.40 -26.85
CA ILE A 256 3.15 -21.11 -25.64
C ILE A 256 2.33 -22.35 -25.29
N PHE A 257 2.67 -22.99 -24.17
CA PHE A 257 1.96 -24.15 -23.65
C PHE A 257 1.08 -23.78 -22.45
N ILE A 258 -0.22 -23.97 -22.62
CA ILE A 258 -1.23 -23.80 -21.56
C ILE A 258 -1.68 -25.19 -21.12
N ASP A 259 -1.24 -25.61 -19.93
CA ASP A 259 -1.70 -26.87 -19.33
C ASP A 259 -3.09 -26.70 -18.72
N GLU A 260 -3.91 -27.74 -18.62
CA GLU A 260 -5.25 -27.67 -17.97
C GLU A 260 -6.13 -26.51 -18.48
N ILE A 261 -6.18 -26.30 -19.80
CA ILE A 261 -6.99 -25.24 -20.43
C ILE A 261 -8.50 -25.39 -20.15
N ASP A 262 -8.94 -26.58 -19.75
CA ASP A 262 -10.32 -26.83 -19.32
C ASP A 262 -10.70 -26.03 -18.06
N ALA A 263 -9.73 -25.58 -17.26
CA ALA A 263 -9.97 -24.67 -16.14
C ALA A 263 -10.58 -23.33 -16.57
N VAL A 264 -10.20 -22.82 -17.74
CA VAL A 264 -10.70 -21.56 -18.33
C VAL A 264 -11.84 -21.78 -19.33
N GLY A 265 -11.88 -22.94 -20.01
CA GLY A 265 -12.85 -23.22 -21.08
C GLY A 265 -14.22 -23.78 -20.63
N ARG A 266 -14.44 -23.99 -19.33
CA ARG A 266 -15.68 -24.62 -18.84
C ARG A 266 -16.84 -23.62 -18.75
N HIS A 267 -17.78 -23.67 -19.70
CA HIS A 267 -19.10 -23.02 -19.54
C HIS A 267 -19.87 -23.64 -18.36
N ARG A 268 -20.43 -22.80 -17.48
CA ARG A 268 -21.49 -23.23 -16.54
C ARG A 268 -22.66 -22.26 -16.59
N GLY A 269 -23.87 -22.80 -16.68
CA GLY A 269 -25.11 -22.04 -16.77
C GLY A 269 -25.48 -21.25 -15.50
N SER A 270 -26.20 -20.15 -15.73
CA SER A 270 -27.22 -19.50 -14.88
C SER A 270 -27.02 -19.48 -13.35
N GLY A 271 -25.79 -19.29 -12.87
CA GLY A 271 -25.49 -19.05 -11.45
C GLY A 271 -25.28 -17.56 -11.16
N MET A 272 -26.23 -16.95 -10.46
CA MET A 272 -26.19 -15.57 -9.97
C MET A 272 -25.06 -15.39 -8.93
N GLY A 273 -23.85 -15.07 -9.38
CA GLY A 273 -22.69 -14.80 -8.52
C GLY A 273 -21.46 -14.38 -9.34
N GLY A 274 -20.90 -13.20 -9.05
CA GLY A 274 -19.90 -12.47 -9.85
C GLY A 274 -18.50 -13.09 -10.03
N GLY A 275 -18.36 -14.41 -9.90
CA GLY A 275 -17.17 -15.14 -10.36
C GLY A 275 -17.25 -15.57 -11.84
N HIS A 276 -18.40 -15.37 -12.49
CA HIS A 276 -18.60 -15.73 -13.89
C HIS A 276 -17.87 -14.79 -14.85
N ASP A 277 -17.91 -13.49 -14.55
CA ASP A 277 -17.40 -12.43 -15.42
C ASP A 277 -15.88 -12.52 -15.64
N GLU A 278 -15.13 -12.96 -14.64
CA GLU A 278 -13.67 -13.06 -14.71
C GLU A 278 -13.18 -14.16 -15.65
N ARG A 279 -13.84 -15.32 -15.64
CA ARG A 279 -13.50 -16.45 -16.50
C ARG A 279 -13.89 -16.17 -17.95
N GLU A 280 -15.08 -15.62 -18.17
CA GLU A 280 -15.55 -15.24 -19.51
C GLU A 280 -14.66 -14.14 -20.11
N GLN A 281 -14.29 -13.14 -19.32
CA GLN A 281 -13.37 -12.09 -19.77
C GLN A 281 -12.00 -12.64 -20.14
N THR A 282 -11.46 -13.55 -19.33
CA THR A 282 -10.16 -14.20 -19.59
C THR A 282 -10.22 -15.09 -20.84
N LEU A 283 -11.28 -15.88 -21.00
CA LEU A 283 -11.50 -16.72 -22.18
C LEU A 283 -11.62 -15.88 -23.46
N ASN A 284 -12.43 -14.82 -23.42
CA ASN A 284 -12.57 -13.91 -24.56
C ASN A 284 -11.24 -13.24 -24.90
N GLN A 285 -10.44 -12.86 -23.90
CA GLN A 285 -9.11 -12.33 -24.16
C GLN A 285 -8.20 -13.36 -24.82
N LEU A 286 -8.24 -14.64 -24.40
CA LEU A 286 -7.47 -15.70 -25.02
C LEU A 286 -7.85 -15.88 -26.50
N LEU A 287 -9.15 -15.87 -26.82
CA LEU A 287 -9.65 -15.94 -28.18
C LEU A 287 -9.20 -14.75 -29.03
N VAL A 288 -9.25 -13.53 -28.48
CA VAL A 288 -8.79 -12.32 -29.17
C VAL A 288 -7.30 -12.39 -29.48
N GLU A 289 -6.46 -12.85 -28.55
CA GLU A 289 -5.03 -13.00 -28.81
C GLU A 289 -4.75 -14.12 -29.84
N MET A 290 -5.49 -15.23 -29.80
CA MET A 290 -5.35 -16.33 -30.77
C MET A 290 -5.81 -15.95 -32.18
N ASP A 291 -6.89 -15.17 -32.31
CA ASP A 291 -7.36 -14.68 -33.60
C ASP A 291 -6.47 -13.56 -34.14
N GLY A 292 -5.93 -12.73 -33.24
CA GLY A 292 -5.04 -11.61 -33.55
C GLY A 292 -3.68 -12.00 -34.14
N PHE A 293 -3.34 -13.28 -34.19
CA PHE A 293 -2.13 -13.73 -34.90
C PHE A 293 -2.29 -13.65 -36.41
N GLU A 294 -1.41 -12.86 -37.03
CA GLU A 294 -1.08 -13.04 -38.44
C GLU A 294 -0.27 -14.34 -38.60
N ALA A 295 -0.53 -15.12 -39.65
CA ALA A 295 0.17 -16.38 -39.92
C ALA A 295 1.70 -16.22 -40.12
N SER A 296 2.20 -14.99 -40.10
CA SER A 296 3.59 -14.59 -40.24
C SER A 296 4.36 -14.49 -38.91
N GLU A 297 3.67 -14.36 -37.76
CA GLU A 297 4.32 -14.05 -36.47
C GLU A 297 5.03 -15.25 -35.83
N GLY A 298 4.68 -16.50 -36.20
CA GLY A 298 5.43 -17.70 -35.78
C GLY A 298 5.31 -18.05 -34.29
N VAL A 299 4.12 -17.93 -33.71
CA VAL A 299 3.78 -18.29 -32.32
C VAL A 299 2.69 -19.35 -32.33
#